data_AF-A0A3P9M5A1-F1
#
_entry.id   AF-A0A3P9M5A1-F1
#
_cell.length_a   1.000
_cell.length_b   1.000
_cell.length_c   1.000
_cell.angle_alpha   90.00
_cell.angle_beta   90.00
_cell.angle_gamma   90.00
#
_symmetry.space_group_name_H-M   'P 1'
#
loop_
_entity.id
_entity.type
_entity.pdbx_description
1 polymer ?
#
loop_
_entity_poly.entity_id
_entity_poly.type
_entity_poly.pdbx_seq_one_letter_code
_entity_poly.pdbx_strand_id
1 'polypeptide(L)'
;MNPQCARCGKIVYPTEKVSCLDKNWHKGCFHCEVCKMTLNMKNYKGYDKKPYCNAHYPKTSFTIVADTPENLRLRQQSELQSQVKYKKDFEESKGRGFSIVSDTPEMQRLRKTQEQISNAKYHEDFERARGRGYTPGLDDPSMEPPLPCLCVVWNCLFMVLFLQRVYRALYDYTAQDHDEVSFRDGDVIINAQPIDEGWMYGTVQRTGKSGMLPANYVESCN
;
A
#
# COMPACT_ATOMS: atom_id res chain seq x y z
N MET A 1 -48.04 50.08 -6.01
CA MET A 1 -46.84 50.90 -6.29
C MET A 1 -46.49 50.82 -7.77
N ASN A 2 -46.09 51.93 -8.37
CA ASN A 2 -45.54 51.92 -9.72
C ASN A 2 -44.15 51.23 -9.71
N PRO A 3 -43.86 50.32 -10.66
CA PRO A 3 -42.58 49.62 -10.68
C PRO A 3 -41.44 50.61 -10.97
N GLN A 4 -40.41 50.59 -10.13
CA GLN A 4 -39.23 51.45 -10.28
C GLN A 4 -38.06 50.67 -10.89
N CYS A 5 -37.24 51.36 -11.67
CA CYS A 5 -36.05 50.81 -12.27
C CYS A 5 -34.94 50.63 -11.24
N ALA A 6 -34.37 49.43 -11.16
CA ALA A 6 -33.30 49.12 -10.22
C ALA A 6 -31.99 49.89 -10.46
N ARG A 7 -31.78 50.46 -11.66
CA ARG A 7 -30.57 51.24 -11.98
C ARG A 7 -30.75 52.74 -11.79
N CYS A 8 -31.83 53.31 -12.29
CA CYS A 8 -32.03 54.76 -12.29
C CYS A 8 -33.10 55.25 -11.30
N GLY A 9 -33.81 54.35 -10.63
CA GLY A 9 -34.88 54.68 -9.66
C GLY A 9 -36.17 55.24 -10.25
N LYS A 10 -36.19 55.58 -11.55
CA LYS A 10 -37.36 56.15 -12.23
C LYS A 10 -38.43 55.08 -12.48
N ILE A 11 -39.67 55.52 -12.61
CA ILE A 11 -40.82 54.66 -12.92
C ILE A 11 -40.61 54.00 -14.29
N VAL A 12 -40.93 52.71 -14.38
CA VAL A 12 -40.85 51.90 -15.59
C VAL A 12 -42.26 51.67 -16.13
N TYR A 13 -42.53 52.17 -17.33
CA TYR A 13 -43.81 51.94 -18.01
C TYR A 13 -43.87 50.53 -18.61
N PRO A 14 -45.08 49.93 -18.75
CA PRO A 14 -45.25 48.58 -19.29
C PRO A 14 -44.56 48.33 -20.63
N THR A 15 -44.54 49.32 -21.52
CA THR A 15 -43.93 49.24 -22.86
C THR A 15 -42.41 49.02 -22.83
N GLU A 16 -41.74 49.60 -21.83
CA GLU A 16 -40.27 49.54 -21.68
C GLU A 16 -39.81 48.61 -20.56
N LYS A 17 -40.75 47.90 -19.93
CA LYS A 17 -40.50 47.08 -18.76
C LYS A 17 -39.74 45.81 -19.13
N VAL A 18 -38.57 45.65 -18.52
CA VAL A 18 -37.81 44.39 -18.49
C VAL A 18 -37.79 43.90 -17.05
N SER A 19 -38.34 42.72 -16.79
CA SER A 19 -38.40 42.11 -15.45
C SER A 19 -37.41 40.96 -15.34
N CYS A 20 -36.40 41.11 -14.48
CA CYS A 20 -35.36 40.08 -14.27
C CYS A 20 -34.70 40.28 -12.90
N LEU A 21 -34.19 39.19 -12.32
CA LEU A 21 -33.54 39.20 -11.00
C LEU A 21 -34.42 39.84 -9.91
N ASP A 22 -35.72 39.54 -9.95
CA ASP A 22 -36.76 40.06 -9.05
C ASP A 22 -36.88 41.59 -9.03
N LYS A 23 -36.40 42.26 -10.09
CA LYS A 23 -36.40 43.72 -10.23
C LYS A 23 -36.90 44.14 -11.62
N ASN A 24 -37.37 45.39 -11.68
CA ASN A 24 -37.79 46.01 -12.93
C ASN A 24 -36.67 46.91 -13.46
N TRP A 25 -36.52 46.96 -14.77
CA TRP A 25 -35.50 47.72 -15.48
C TRP A 25 -36.12 48.35 -16.73
N HIS A 26 -35.61 49.51 -17.16
CA HIS A 26 -35.89 50.01 -18.51
C HIS A 26 -35.08 49.22 -19.54
N LYS A 27 -35.60 49.07 -20.77
CA LYS A 27 -34.87 48.48 -21.91
C LYS A 27 -33.47 49.08 -22.09
N GLY A 28 -33.32 50.40 -21.96
CA GLY A 28 -32.00 51.08 -22.05
C GLY A 28 -31.17 51.02 -20.77
N CYS A 29 -31.78 50.82 -19.61
CA CYS A 29 -31.07 50.70 -18.35
C CYS A 29 -30.57 49.27 -18.09
N PHE A 30 -30.97 48.29 -18.89
CA PHE A 30 -30.52 46.92 -18.75
C PHE A 30 -29.22 46.71 -19.52
N HIS A 31 -28.08 46.98 -18.87
CA HIS A 31 -26.74 46.83 -19.47
C HIS A 31 -25.74 46.17 -18.52
N CYS A 32 -24.73 45.52 -19.09
CA CYS A 32 -23.68 44.85 -18.33
C CYS A 32 -22.96 45.83 -17.42
N GLU A 33 -22.74 45.44 -16.16
CA GLU A 33 -22.02 46.28 -15.19
C GLU A 33 -20.59 46.62 -15.61
N VAL A 34 -19.93 45.72 -16.35
CA VAL A 34 -18.53 45.88 -16.77
C VAL A 34 -18.41 46.67 -18.08
N CYS A 35 -19.04 46.19 -19.17
CA CYS A 35 -18.87 46.79 -20.49
C CYS A 35 -19.95 47.79 -20.90
N LYS A 36 -20.96 48.03 -20.05
CA LYS A 36 -22.09 48.94 -20.34
C LYS A 36 -22.89 48.63 -21.61
N MET A 37 -22.65 47.48 -22.23
CA MET A 37 -23.42 47.00 -23.38
C MET A 37 -24.84 46.66 -22.95
N THR A 38 -25.83 47.18 -23.67
CA THR A 38 -27.24 46.86 -23.45
C THR A 38 -27.48 45.37 -23.62
N LEU A 39 -28.01 44.75 -22.59
CA LEU A 39 -28.35 43.34 -22.54
C LEU A 39 -29.82 43.17 -22.90
N ASN A 40 -30.20 41.96 -23.26
CA ASN A 40 -31.58 41.58 -23.51
C ASN A 40 -31.90 40.34 -22.67
N MET A 41 -33.18 40.00 -22.51
CA MET A 41 -33.64 38.84 -21.76
C MET A 41 -32.95 37.53 -22.21
N LYS A 42 -32.64 37.42 -23.50
CA LYS A 42 -31.96 36.23 -24.07
C LYS A 42 -30.44 36.21 -23.86
N ASN A 43 -29.81 37.37 -23.69
CA ASN A 43 -28.35 37.51 -23.79
C ASN A 43 -27.66 37.83 -22.45
N TYR A 44 -28.43 37.99 -21.38
CA TYR A 44 -27.89 38.33 -20.07
C TYR A 44 -27.59 37.08 -19.24
N LYS A 45 -26.60 37.20 -18.37
CA LYS A 45 -26.33 36.26 -17.29
C LYS A 45 -26.42 37.01 -15.97
N GLY A 46 -27.20 36.49 -15.03
CA GLY A 46 -27.38 37.10 -13.71
C GLY A 46 -26.38 36.56 -12.71
N TYR A 47 -25.60 37.43 -12.09
CA TYR A 47 -24.73 37.09 -10.96
C TYR A 47 -24.95 38.13 -9.87
N ASP A 48 -25.11 37.70 -8.62
CA ASP A 48 -25.31 38.59 -7.46
C ASP A 48 -26.36 39.71 -7.67
N LYS A 49 -27.52 39.36 -8.24
CA LYS A 49 -28.64 40.28 -8.56
C LYS A 49 -28.27 41.44 -9.51
N LYS A 50 -27.20 41.28 -10.30
CA LYS A 50 -26.76 42.23 -11.34
C LYS A 50 -26.66 41.55 -12.71
N PRO A 51 -26.93 42.26 -13.81
CA PRO A 51 -26.85 41.70 -15.15
C PRO A 51 -25.42 41.82 -15.74
N TYR A 52 -24.91 40.71 -16.28
CA TYR A 52 -23.63 40.60 -16.97
C TYR A 52 -23.82 40.09 -18.40
N CYS A 53 -22.88 40.43 -19.29
CA CYS A 53 -22.80 39.79 -20.60
C CYS A 53 -22.13 38.41 -20.49
N ASN A 54 -22.22 37.60 -21.54
CA ASN A 54 -21.59 36.27 -21.57
C ASN A 54 -20.07 36.32 -21.34
N ALA A 55 -19.38 37.40 -21.74
CA ALA A 55 -17.93 37.55 -21.58
C ALA A 55 -17.53 37.96 -20.15
N HIS A 56 -18.32 38.82 -19.50
CA HIS A 56 -18.03 39.35 -18.16
C HIS A 56 -18.79 38.62 -17.04
N TYR A 57 -19.49 37.53 -17.35
CA TYR A 57 -20.12 36.69 -16.34
C TYR A 57 -19.03 35.91 -15.61
N PRO A 58 -18.82 36.14 -14.30
CA PRO A 58 -17.84 35.38 -13.54
C PRO A 58 -18.27 33.92 -13.54
N LYS A 59 -17.56 33.09 -14.30
CA LYS A 59 -17.72 31.65 -14.24
C LYS A 59 -17.15 31.23 -12.89
N THR A 60 -18.02 30.92 -11.94
CA THR A 60 -17.62 30.31 -10.68
C THR A 60 -17.00 28.96 -11.01
N SER A 61 -15.67 28.91 -11.10
CA SER A 61 -14.94 27.66 -11.17
C SER A 61 -14.98 27.07 -9.77
N PHE A 62 -15.96 26.20 -9.53
CA PHE A 62 -15.96 25.38 -8.33
C PHE A 62 -14.80 24.39 -8.47
N THR A 63 -13.66 24.71 -7.88
CA THR A 63 -12.61 23.71 -7.65
C THR A 63 -13.14 22.74 -6.61
N ILE A 64 -13.17 21.45 -6.96
CA ILE A 64 -13.34 20.37 -5.97
C ILE A 64 -12.44 20.68 -4.77
N VAL A 65 -13.03 20.74 -3.58
CA VAL A 65 -12.36 21.07 -2.33
C VAL A 65 -11.31 19.98 -2.07
N ALA A 66 -10.06 20.27 -2.43
CA ALA A 66 -8.94 19.36 -2.22
C ALA A 66 -8.72 19.06 -0.72
N ASP A 67 -9.13 19.97 0.15
CA ASP A 67 -8.97 19.88 1.60
C ASP A 67 -10.25 19.44 2.32
N THR A 68 -10.96 18.47 1.75
CA THR A 68 -11.92 17.70 2.55
C THR A 68 -11.13 16.82 3.53
N PRO A 69 -11.57 16.65 4.79
CA PRO A 69 -10.86 15.85 5.78
C PRO A 69 -10.63 14.39 5.33
N GLU A 70 -11.45 13.92 4.40
CA GLU A 70 -11.33 12.61 3.76
C GLU A 70 -10.19 12.54 2.73
N ASN A 71 -9.99 13.58 1.90
CA ASN A 71 -8.85 13.65 0.96
C ASN A 71 -7.50 13.69 1.70
N LEU A 72 -7.44 14.37 2.85
CA LEU A 72 -6.25 14.40 3.69
C LEU A 72 -5.93 13.02 4.28
N ARG A 73 -6.95 12.24 4.69
CA ARG A 73 -6.77 10.87 5.18
C ARG A 73 -6.24 9.93 4.09
N LEU A 74 -6.80 10.01 2.88
CA LEU A 74 -6.38 9.18 1.75
C LEU A 74 -4.92 9.46 1.35
N ARG A 75 -4.52 10.74 1.35
CA ARG A 75 -3.15 11.15 1.06
C ARG A 75 -2.15 10.64 2.11
N GLN A 76 -2.47 10.77 3.40
CA GLN A 76 -1.63 10.21 4.48
C GLN A 76 -1.52 8.70 4.38
N GLN A 77 -2.62 8.00 4.07
CA GLN A 77 -2.61 6.55 3.92
C GLN A 77 -1.76 6.10 2.72
N SER A 78 -1.84 6.81 1.60
CA SER A 78 -1.01 6.55 0.41
C SER A 78 0.48 6.80 0.68
N GLU A 79 0.81 7.88 1.39
CA GLU A 79 2.19 8.20 1.78
C GLU A 79 2.78 7.14 2.71
N LEU A 80 1.98 6.62 3.67
CA LEU A 80 2.38 5.54 4.58
C LEU A 80 2.57 4.19 3.87
N GLN A 81 1.79 3.91 2.82
CA GLN A 81 1.92 2.69 2.02
C GLN A 81 3.05 2.77 0.98
N SER A 82 3.58 3.94 0.68
CA SER A 82 4.67 4.08 -0.28
C SER A 82 5.97 3.48 0.27
N GLN A 83 6.54 2.53 -0.46
CA GLN A 83 7.78 1.81 -0.12
C GLN A 83 9.01 2.72 0.07
N VAL A 84 8.91 4.00 -0.32
CA VAL A 84 9.96 5.02 -0.19
C VAL A 84 10.27 5.32 1.29
N LYS A 85 9.28 5.27 2.19
CA LYS A 85 9.52 5.47 3.63
C LYS A 85 10.27 4.29 4.26
N TYR A 86 9.97 3.05 3.81
CA TYR A 86 10.64 1.83 4.26
C TYR A 86 12.10 1.71 3.80
N LYS A 87 12.47 2.30 2.65
CA LYS A 87 13.87 2.36 2.21
C LYS A 87 14.68 3.45 2.93
N LYS A 88 14.04 4.56 3.31
CA LYS A 88 14.72 5.69 3.97
C LYS A 88 15.28 5.30 5.34
N ASP A 89 14.54 4.55 6.15
CA ASP A 89 15.03 4.06 7.45
C ASP A 89 16.16 3.02 7.29
N PHE A 90 16.15 2.24 6.21
CA PHE A 90 17.22 1.29 5.88
C PHE A 90 18.50 1.99 5.38
N GLU A 91 18.37 3.09 4.65
CA GLU A 91 19.51 3.90 4.18
C GLU A 91 20.07 4.80 5.30
N GLU A 92 19.21 5.38 6.15
CA GLU A 92 19.61 6.28 7.25
C GLU A 92 20.24 5.51 8.43
N SER A 93 19.88 4.23 8.62
CA SER A 93 20.54 3.33 9.59
C SER A 93 21.90 2.79 9.15
N LYS A 94 22.22 2.84 7.84
CA LYS A 94 23.57 2.49 7.36
C LYS A 94 24.63 3.57 7.66
N GLY A 95 24.21 4.79 7.98
CA GLY A 95 25.12 5.93 8.20
C GLY A 95 25.29 6.40 9.65
N ARG A 96 24.40 6.00 10.57
CA ARG A 96 24.56 6.32 11.99
C ARG A 96 25.37 5.23 12.68
N GLY A 97 26.68 5.40 12.59
CA GLY A 97 27.66 4.67 13.37
C GLY A 97 27.25 4.59 14.83
N PHE A 98 27.15 3.35 15.28
CA PHE A 98 27.19 2.93 16.67
C PHE A 98 28.18 3.79 17.48
N SER A 99 27.67 4.76 18.24
CA SER A 99 28.48 5.42 19.27
C SER A 99 27.59 5.87 20.44
N ILE A 100 27.87 5.24 21.59
CA ILE A 100 27.59 5.72 22.96
C ILE A 100 26.10 5.88 23.32
N VAL A 101 25.44 4.75 23.59
CA VAL A 101 24.59 4.64 24.81
C VAL A 101 24.76 3.22 25.35
N SER A 102 25.87 2.98 26.06
CA SER A 102 26.16 1.68 26.66
C SER A 102 25.44 1.42 27.98
N ASP A 103 24.83 2.44 28.60
CA ASP A 103 24.32 2.32 29.99
C ASP A 103 22.83 2.67 30.14
N THR A 104 21.98 2.23 29.20
CA THR A 104 20.57 2.03 29.57
C THR A 104 20.45 0.72 30.36
N PRO A 105 19.71 0.70 31.48
CA PRO A 105 19.51 -0.51 32.29
C PRO A 105 18.80 -1.64 31.52
N GLU A 106 18.14 -1.29 30.42
CA GLU A 106 17.61 -2.19 29.40
C GLU A 106 18.70 -2.97 28.66
N MET A 107 19.74 -2.29 28.17
CA MET A 107 20.81 -2.93 27.41
C MET A 107 21.69 -3.84 28.27
N GLN A 108 21.87 -3.53 29.55
CA GLN A 108 22.59 -4.39 30.49
C GLN A 108 21.82 -5.67 30.82
N ARG A 109 20.47 -5.61 30.88
CA ARG A 109 19.63 -6.81 31.07
C ARG A 109 19.69 -7.74 29.85
N LEU A 110 19.66 -7.19 28.65
CA LEU A 110 19.74 -7.97 27.41
C LEU A 110 21.10 -8.65 27.24
N ARG A 111 22.22 -7.96 27.52
CA ARG A 111 23.56 -8.58 27.46
C ARG A 111 23.74 -9.70 28.46
N LYS A 112 23.32 -9.51 29.72
CA LYS A 112 23.40 -10.58 30.74
C LYS A 112 22.59 -11.81 30.35
N THR A 113 21.39 -11.58 29.82
CA THR A 113 20.51 -12.65 29.34
C THR A 113 21.13 -13.36 28.13
N GLN A 114 21.72 -12.59 27.20
CA GLN A 114 22.38 -13.11 26.00
C GLN A 114 23.68 -13.90 26.32
N GLU A 115 24.50 -13.40 27.25
CA GLU A 115 25.70 -14.09 27.74
C GLU A 115 25.34 -15.41 28.43
N GLN A 116 24.25 -15.42 29.22
CA GLN A 116 23.72 -16.63 29.85
C GLN A 116 23.14 -17.64 28.84
N ILE A 117 22.65 -17.17 27.69
CA ILE A 117 22.08 -18.01 26.62
C ILE A 117 23.16 -18.51 25.64
N SER A 118 24.36 -17.91 25.64
CA SER A 118 25.40 -18.26 24.66
C SER A 118 26.10 -19.61 24.96
N ASN A 119 26.29 -20.42 23.91
CA ASN A 119 26.96 -21.74 23.95
C ASN A 119 28.41 -21.71 24.47
N ALA A 120 29.05 -20.53 24.53
CA ALA A 120 30.42 -20.37 25.02
C ALA A 120 30.55 -20.71 26.51
N LYS A 121 29.56 -20.33 27.34
CA LYS A 121 29.55 -20.68 28.77
C LYS A 121 29.31 -22.17 28.99
N TYR A 122 28.47 -22.79 28.17
CA TYR A 122 28.25 -24.23 28.16
C TYR A 122 29.51 -25.03 27.80
N HIS A 123 30.36 -24.52 26.90
CA HIS A 123 31.63 -25.17 26.57
C HIS A 123 32.70 -24.96 27.65
N GLU A 124 32.77 -23.77 28.24
CA GLU A 124 33.71 -23.45 29.33
C GLU A 124 33.41 -24.25 30.61
N ASP A 125 32.13 -24.38 30.99
CA ASP A 125 31.71 -25.18 32.15
C ASP A 125 31.90 -26.70 31.89
N PHE A 126 31.77 -27.16 30.65
CA PHE A 126 32.06 -28.54 30.23
C PHE A 126 33.57 -28.86 30.29
N GLU A 127 34.43 -27.96 29.82
CA GLU A 127 35.89 -28.08 29.95
C GLU A 127 36.34 -28.00 31.42
N ARG A 128 35.67 -27.17 32.24
CA ARG A 128 35.92 -27.06 33.69
C ARG A 128 35.50 -28.31 34.46
N ALA A 129 34.45 -29.01 34.03
CA ALA A 129 34.03 -30.29 34.59
C ALA A 129 34.95 -31.45 34.19
N ARG A 130 35.60 -31.37 33.02
CA ARG A 130 36.58 -32.37 32.54
C ARG A 130 37.87 -32.39 33.36
N GLY A 131 38.12 -31.37 34.19
CA GLY A 131 39.26 -31.27 35.10
C GLY A 131 39.10 -31.96 36.46
N ARG A 132 37.96 -32.60 36.76
CA ARG A 132 37.79 -33.38 37.99
C ARG A 132 37.54 -34.85 37.65
N GLY A 133 38.61 -35.64 37.81
CA GLY A 133 38.67 -37.03 37.38
C GLY A 133 37.62 -37.94 37.99
N TYR A 134 37.14 -38.88 37.17
CA TYR A 134 36.51 -40.12 37.58
C TYR A 134 36.71 -41.18 36.48
N THR A 135 37.44 -42.25 36.79
CA THR A 135 37.50 -43.54 36.06
C THR A 135 36.69 -44.56 36.88
N PRO A 136 35.87 -45.45 36.28
CA PRO A 136 36.34 -46.72 35.67
C PRO A 136 35.56 -47.11 34.37
N GLY A 137 36.17 -47.65 33.30
CA GLY A 137 36.35 -49.09 32.99
C GLY A 137 35.01 -49.80 32.64
N LEU A 138 34.79 -50.54 31.55
CA LEU A 138 35.52 -51.06 30.39
C LEU A 138 34.47 -51.31 29.24
N ASP A 139 34.95 -51.72 28.06
CA ASP A 139 34.27 -52.48 26.98
C ASP A 139 33.17 -51.85 26.07
N ASP A 140 33.54 -51.42 24.85
CA ASP A 140 33.02 -51.84 23.51
C ASP A 140 33.60 -50.92 22.38
N PRO A 141 34.07 -51.41 21.20
CA PRO A 141 34.75 -50.60 20.21
C PRO A 141 33.78 -50.08 19.13
N SER A 142 33.35 -48.82 19.24
CA SER A 142 32.90 -48.04 18.09
C SER A 142 33.19 -46.54 18.32
N MET A 143 34.24 -46.06 17.67
CA MET A 143 34.48 -44.63 17.51
C MET A 143 33.51 -44.09 16.44
N GLU A 144 32.34 -43.62 16.85
CA GLU A 144 31.62 -42.58 16.10
C GLU A 144 31.49 -41.34 16.98
N PRO A 145 31.96 -40.16 16.53
CA PRO A 145 31.75 -38.92 17.26
C PRO A 145 30.24 -38.61 17.28
N PRO A 146 29.66 -38.23 18.45
CA PRO A 146 28.26 -37.86 18.49
C PRO A 146 28.10 -36.58 17.68
N LEU A 147 27.24 -36.64 16.65
CA LEU A 147 26.81 -35.49 15.89
C LEU A 147 26.43 -34.38 16.88
N PRO A 148 27.05 -33.18 16.82
CA PRO A 148 26.60 -32.09 17.65
C PRO A 148 25.15 -31.80 17.29
N CYS A 149 24.29 -31.86 18.29
CA CYS A 149 22.88 -31.54 18.22
C CYS A 149 22.73 -30.14 17.62
N LEU A 150 22.37 -30.08 16.33
CA LEU A 150 22.07 -28.85 15.58
C LEU A 150 20.78 -28.17 16.06
N CYS A 151 20.39 -28.35 17.33
CA CYS A 151 19.05 -28.03 17.81
C CYS A 151 18.89 -26.63 18.42
N VAL A 152 19.94 -25.78 18.53
CA VAL A 152 19.76 -24.50 19.24
C VAL A 152 20.58 -23.29 18.75
N VAL A 153 20.66 -23.01 17.45
CA VAL A 153 20.90 -21.61 17.01
C VAL A 153 20.30 -21.22 15.65
N TRP A 154 19.29 -21.94 15.15
CA TRP A 154 18.61 -21.58 13.89
C TRP A 154 17.08 -21.57 14.00
N ASN A 155 16.57 -21.16 15.16
CA ASN A 155 15.16 -21.38 15.50
C ASN A 155 14.42 -20.07 15.80
N CYS A 156 14.22 -19.24 14.76
CA CYS A 156 13.12 -18.26 14.72
C CYS A 156 12.85 -17.64 13.33
N LEU A 157 13.72 -17.83 12.31
CA LEU A 157 13.45 -17.34 10.94
C LEU A 157 13.43 -18.44 9.85
N PHE A 158 13.84 -19.67 10.15
CA PHE A 158 13.67 -20.80 9.23
C PHE A 158 12.33 -21.54 9.40
N MET A 159 11.57 -21.17 10.41
CA MET A 159 10.27 -21.74 10.73
C MET A 159 9.11 -20.94 10.13
N VAL A 160 9.38 -20.24 9.03
CA VAL A 160 8.38 -19.52 8.23
C VAL A 160 8.73 -19.80 6.76
N LEU A 161 7.88 -20.57 6.06
CA LEU A 161 7.86 -20.69 4.58
C LEU A 161 8.77 -21.71 3.87
N PHE A 162 9.14 -22.84 4.49
CA PHE A 162 9.55 -24.05 3.72
C PHE A 162 8.49 -25.16 3.74
N LEU A 163 7.22 -24.77 3.83
CA LEU A 163 6.16 -25.55 3.19
C LEU A 163 6.30 -25.33 1.68
N GLN A 164 7.27 -25.98 1.04
CA GLN A 164 7.21 -26.19 -0.40
C GLN A 164 5.99 -27.05 -0.66
N ARG A 165 4.84 -26.40 -0.87
CA ARG A 165 3.64 -27.07 -1.32
C ARG A 165 3.91 -27.54 -2.74
N VAL A 166 4.34 -28.79 -2.85
CA VAL A 166 4.51 -29.47 -4.11
C VAL A 166 3.13 -29.92 -4.56
N TYR A 167 2.79 -29.66 -5.81
CA TYR A 167 1.54 -30.10 -6.41
C TYR A 167 1.82 -31.01 -7.60
N ARG A 168 0.86 -31.86 -7.93
CA ARG A 168 0.89 -32.74 -9.10
C ARG A 168 -0.27 -32.41 -10.00
N ALA A 169 -0.01 -32.27 -11.29
CA ALA A 169 -1.06 -32.06 -12.28
C ALA A 169 -1.91 -33.33 -12.46
N LEU A 170 -3.22 -33.15 -12.47
CA LEU A 170 -4.22 -34.21 -12.72
C LEU A 170 -4.62 -34.32 -14.19
N TYR A 171 -4.41 -33.25 -14.97
CA TYR A 171 -4.83 -33.15 -16.36
C TYR A 171 -3.81 -32.34 -17.17
N ASP A 172 -3.80 -32.56 -18.48
CA ASP A 172 -3.05 -31.72 -19.41
C ASP A 172 -3.66 -30.31 -19.49
N TYR A 173 -2.82 -29.29 -19.43
CA TYR A 173 -3.22 -27.89 -19.59
C TYR A 173 -2.29 -27.16 -20.57
N THR A 174 -2.91 -26.42 -21.50
CA THR A 174 -2.20 -25.56 -22.44
C THR A 174 -2.45 -24.10 -22.07
N ALA A 175 -1.37 -23.36 -21.76
CA ALA A 175 -1.42 -21.92 -21.51
C ALA A 175 -2.16 -21.19 -22.63
N GLN A 176 -3.12 -20.37 -22.24
CA GLN A 176 -3.92 -19.54 -23.15
C GLN A 176 -3.31 -18.15 -23.34
N ASP A 177 -2.61 -17.65 -22.32
CA ASP A 177 -1.94 -16.34 -22.32
C ASP A 177 -0.45 -16.48 -21.93
N HIS A 178 0.32 -15.41 -22.11
CA HIS A 178 1.77 -15.33 -21.93
C HIS A 178 2.24 -15.46 -20.48
N ASP A 179 1.36 -15.24 -19.52
CA ASP A 179 1.59 -15.32 -18.08
C ASP A 179 1.17 -16.67 -17.49
N GLU A 180 0.60 -17.57 -18.29
CA GLU A 180 0.22 -18.92 -17.92
C GLU A 180 1.29 -19.98 -18.25
N VAL A 181 1.24 -21.12 -17.57
CA VAL A 181 2.16 -22.24 -17.80
C VAL A 181 1.46 -23.49 -18.32
N SER A 182 1.96 -24.07 -19.41
CA SER A 182 1.50 -25.37 -19.92
C SER A 182 2.17 -26.53 -19.19
N PHE A 183 1.38 -27.50 -18.76
CA PHE A 183 1.82 -28.72 -18.08
C PHE A 183 1.03 -29.93 -18.58
N ARG A 184 1.54 -31.13 -18.28
CA ARG A 184 0.92 -32.41 -18.63
C ARG A 184 0.45 -33.14 -17.37
N ASP A 185 -0.49 -34.06 -17.52
CA ASP A 185 -0.89 -34.98 -16.45
C ASP A 185 0.35 -35.63 -15.81
N GLY A 186 0.39 -35.60 -14.49
CA GLY A 186 1.50 -36.09 -13.69
C GLY A 186 2.71 -35.16 -13.56
N ASP A 187 2.72 -33.98 -14.20
CA ASP A 187 3.81 -33.00 -13.99
C ASP A 187 3.80 -32.46 -12.55
N VAL A 188 5.00 -32.29 -11.99
CA VAL A 188 5.20 -31.76 -10.63
C VAL A 188 5.37 -30.25 -10.67
N ILE A 189 4.59 -29.55 -9.86
CA ILE A 189 4.63 -28.09 -9.69
C ILE A 189 5.27 -27.77 -8.35
N ILE A 190 6.34 -26.98 -8.39
CA ILE A 190 7.08 -26.54 -7.20
C ILE A 190 6.91 -25.04 -6.98
N ASN A 191 7.24 -24.58 -5.77
CA ASN A 191 7.10 -23.17 -5.34
C ASN A 191 5.69 -22.63 -5.56
N ALA A 192 4.67 -23.48 -5.39
CA ALA A 192 3.30 -23.12 -5.71
C ALA A 192 2.71 -22.18 -4.65
N GLN A 193 2.10 -21.08 -5.10
CA GLN A 193 1.46 -20.08 -4.26
C GLN A 193 0.03 -19.81 -4.77
N PRO A 194 -1.00 -19.90 -3.91
CA PRO A 194 -2.37 -19.55 -4.31
C PRO A 194 -2.46 -18.04 -4.53
N ILE A 195 -3.09 -17.63 -5.64
CA ILE A 195 -3.37 -16.21 -5.93
C ILE A 195 -4.80 -15.90 -5.50
N ASP A 196 -5.76 -16.68 -6.01
CA ASP A 196 -7.18 -16.59 -5.72
C ASP A 196 -7.80 -18.00 -5.62
N GLU A 197 -9.14 -18.09 -5.60
CA GLU A 197 -9.87 -19.36 -5.47
C GLU A 197 -9.82 -20.25 -6.73
N GLY A 198 -9.39 -19.72 -7.88
CA GLY A 198 -9.36 -20.44 -9.16
C GLY A 198 -7.96 -20.67 -9.72
N TRP A 199 -6.99 -19.87 -9.30
CA TRP A 199 -5.66 -19.78 -9.90
C TRP A 199 -4.55 -19.81 -8.87
N MET A 200 -3.44 -20.42 -9.27
CA MET A 200 -2.21 -20.47 -8.51
C MET A 200 -1.01 -20.19 -9.40
N TYR A 201 0.04 -19.65 -8.80
CA TYR A 201 1.33 -19.51 -9.46
C TYR A 201 2.19 -20.72 -9.14
N GLY A 202 2.93 -21.25 -10.10
CA GLY A 202 3.87 -22.34 -9.84
C GLY A 202 4.89 -22.53 -10.95
N THR A 203 5.92 -23.32 -10.65
CA THR A 203 6.96 -23.69 -11.61
C THR A 203 6.84 -25.17 -11.95
N VAL A 204 6.67 -25.49 -13.24
CA VAL A 204 6.65 -26.88 -13.72
C VAL A 204 8.07 -27.44 -13.67
N GLN A 205 8.30 -28.49 -12.89
CA GLN A 205 9.62 -29.09 -12.70
C GLN A 205 10.21 -29.62 -14.02
N ARG A 206 9.37 -30.19 -14.90
CA ARG A 206 9.80 -30.78 -16.18
C ARG A 206 10.31 -29.74 -17.19
N THR A 207 9.66 -28.58 -17.28
CA THR A 207 10.00 -27.55 -18.28
C THR A 207 10.78 -26.39 -17.69
N GLY A 208 10.82 -26.25 -16.37
CA GLY A 208 11.38 -25.11 -15.65
C GLY A 208 10.59 -23.81 -15.86
N LYS A 209 9.46 -23.85 -16.56
CA LYS A 209 8.63 -22.67 -16.83
C LYS A 209 7.75 -22.37 -15.62
N SER A 210 7.64 -21.09 -15.30
CA SER A 210 6.82 -20.59 -14.21
C SER A 210 5.73 -19.68 -14.74
N GLY A 211 4.52 -19.82 -14.21
CA GLY A 211 3.37 -19.03 -14.63
C GLY A 211 2.14 -19.35 -13.82
N MET A 212 1.01 -18.76 -14.21
CA MET A 212 -0.30 -19.05 -13.65
C MET A 212 -0.82 -20.38 -14.16
N LEU A 213 -1.51 -21.10 -13.29
CA LEU A 213 -2.19 -22.35 -13.59
C LEU A 213 -3.50 -22.47 -12.78
N PRO A 214 -4.51 -23.16 -13.33
CA PRO A 214 -5.76 -23.36 -12.62
C PRO A 214 -5.58 -24.31 -11.43
N ALA A 215 -6.01 -23.89 -10.24
CA ALA A 215 -5.84 -24.65 -9.01
C ALA A 215 -6.59 -25.99 -9.02
N ASN A 216 -7.72 -26.07 -9.72
CA ASN A 216 -8.53 -27.29 -9.86
C ASN A 216 -7.88 -28.38 -10.73
N TYR A 217 -6.79 -28.05 -11.43
CA TYR A 217 -6.08 -28.99 -12.31
C TYR A 217 -4.89 -29.65 -11.61
N VAL A 218 -4.62 -29.29 -10.36
CA VAL A 218 -3.50 -29.83 -9.60
C VAL A 218 -3.91 -30.25 -8.19
N GLU A 219 -3.29 -31.31 -7.68
CA GLU A 219 -3.50 -31.85 -6.34
C GLU A 219 -2.27 -31.61 -5.47
N SER A 220 -2.44 -31.36 -4.17
CA SER A 220 -1.29 -31.21 -3.25
C SER A 220 -0.65 -32.58 -3.00
N CYS A 221 0.65 -32.70 -3.25
CA CYS A 221 1.44 -33.86 -2.86
C CYS A 221 1.71 -33.77 -1.36
N ASN A 222 0.98 -34.58 -0.57
CA ASN A 222 1.24 -34.77 0.86
C ASN A 222 2.45 -35.69 1.09
#